data_AF-A0A7V1AIX9-F1
#
_entry.id   AF-A0A7V1AIX9-F1
#
_cell.length_a   1.000
_cell.length_b   1.000
_cell.length_c   1.000
_cell.angle_alpha   90.00
_cell.angle_beta   90.00
_cell.angle_gamma   90.00
#
_symmetry.space_group_name_H-M   'P 1'
#
loop_
_entity.id
_entity.type
_entity.pdbx_description
1 polymer ?
#
loop_
_entity_poly.entity_id
_entity_poly.type
_entity_poly.pdbx_seq_one_letter_code
_entity_poly.pdbx_strand_id
1 'polypeptide(L)'
;HMLCRFLPKYSGGQVIRVIKSISAKRVFKEAPEIKKELWGGEFWTDGYYIATVSGKGNKEVIEKYIRNQGREKDIEQLKMFQF
;
A
#
# COMPACT_ATOMS: atom_id res chain seq x y z
N HIS A 1 4.02 3.89 1.39
CA HIS A 1 2.98 4.93 1.51
C HIS A 1 2.91 5.76 0.24
N MET A 2 1.76 6.38 -0.06
CA MET A 2 1.55 7.14 -1.29
C MET A 2 0.81 8.44 -1.00
N LEU A 3 1.31 9.56 -1.54
CA LEU A 3 0.58 10.82 -1.60
C LEU A 3 0.13 11.01 -3.05
N CYS A 4 -1.18 11.06 -3.29
CA CYS A 4 -1.71 11.18 -4.63
C CYS A 4 -2.93 12.11 -4.68
N ARG A 5 -3.15 12.70 -5.85
CA ARG A 5 -4.33 13.50 -6.18
C ARG A 5 -5.13 12.74 -7.23
N PHE A 6 -6.44 12.64 -7.04
CA PHE A 6 -7.37 12.02 -7.98
C PHE A 6 -8.64 12.85 -8.13
N LEU A 7 -9.39 12.61 -9.21
CA LEU A 7 -10.64 13.32 -9.45
C LEU A 7 -11.69 12.95 -8.39
N PRO A 8 -12.47 13.92 -7.88
CA PRO A 8 -13.43 13.68 -6.79
C PRO A 8 -14.57 12.72 -7.17
N LYS A 9 -14.77 12.45 -8.47
CA LYS A 9 -15.73 11.45 -8.94
C LYS A 9 -15.35 10.01 -8.57
N TYR A 10 -14.09 9.76 -8.20
CA TYR A 10 -13.62 8.47 -7.74
C TYR A 10 -13.55 8.45 -6.22
N SER A 11 -14.00 7.36 -5.60
CA SER A 11 -13.79 7.15 -4.17
C SER A 11 -12.34 6.73 -3.89
N GLY A 12 -11.87 6.99 -2.66
CA GLY A 12 -10.55 6.54 -2.22
C GLY A 12 -10.34 5.04 -2.39
N GLY A 13 -11.36 4.24 -2.07
CA GLY A 13 -11.33 2.78 -2.26
C GLY A 13 -11.18 2.36 -3.73
N GLN A 14 -11.84 3.06 -4.67
CA GLN A 14 -11.67 2.78 -6.10
C GLN A 14 -10.23 3.03 -6.55
N VAL A 15 -9.63 4.13 -6.10
CA VAL A 15 -8.24 4.48 -6.43
C VAL A 15 -7.26 3.47 -5.85
N ILE A 16 -7.43 3.11 -4.57
CA ILE A 16 -6.58 2.13 -3.89
C ILE A 16 -6.70 0.75 -4.54
N ARG A 17 -7.90 0.35 -4.95
CA ARG A 17 -8.09 -0.92 -5.70
C ARG A 17 -7.24 -0.93 -6.97
N VAL A 18 -7.28 0.14 -7.77
CA VAL A 18 -6.50 0.24 -9.01
C VAL A 18 -5.00 0.19 -8.71
N ILE A 19 -4.53 0.95 -7.71
CA ILE A 19 -3.13 0.96 -7.28
C ILE A 19 -2.67 -0.44 -6.88
N LYS A 20 -3.39 -1.10 -5.97
CA LYS A 20 -3.05 -2.43 -5.47
C LYS A 20 -3.04 -3.45 -6.60
N SER A 21 -4.05 -3.45 -7.47
CA SER A 21 -4.16 -4.40 -8.59
C SER A 21 -3.08 -4.23 -9.64
N ILE A 22 -2.78 -3.00 -10.09
CA ILE A 22 -1.78 -2.78 -11.15
C ILE A 22 -0.38 -3.06 -10.63
N SER A 23 -0.05 -2.59 -9.43
CA SER A 23 1.27 -2.81 -8.84
C SER A 23 1.55 -4.30 -8.59
N ALA A 24 0.60 -5.03 -8.01
CA ALA A 24 0.75 -6.47 -7.80
C ALA A 24 0.98 -7.22 -9.13
N LYS A 25 0.17 -6.94 -10.16
CA LYS A 25 0.33 -7.54 -11.50
C LYS A 25 1.71 -7.27 -12.09
N ARG A 26 2.22 -6.05 -11.92
CA ARG A 26 3.53 -5.66 -12.47
C ARG A 26 4.67 -6.35 -11.74
N VAL A 27 4.65 -6.34 -10.40
CA VAL A 27 5.66 -7.03 -9.59
C VAL A 27 5.69 -8.52 -9.93
N PHE A 28 4.54 -9.17 -10.00
CA PHE A 28 4.45 -10.59 -10.35
C PHE A 28 4.86 -10.94 -11.78
N LYS A 29 4.88 -9.96 -12.68
CA LYS A 29 5.41 -10.13 -14.03
C LYS A 29 6.93 -9.98 -14.05
N GLU A 30 7.47 -9.03 -13.28
CA GLU A 30 8.90 -8.71 -13.24
C GLU A 30 9.69 -9.66 -12.32
N ALA A 31 9.06 -10.18 -11.26
CA ALA A 31 9.63 -11.10 -10.27
C ALA A 31 8.65 -12.26 -9.97
N PRO A 32 8.52 -13.25 -10.87
CA PRO A 32 7.60 -14.38 -10.72
C PRO A 32 7.86 -15.24 -9.48
N GLU A 33 9.10 -15.28 -9.00
CA GLU A 33 9.55 -16.02 -7.81
C GLU A 33 8.83 -15.58 -6.54
N ILE A 34 8.51 -14.29 -6.42
CA ILE A 34 7.83 -13.70 -5.26
C ILE A 34 6.44 -14.30 -5.05
N LYS A 35 5.77 -14.81 -6.10
CA LYS A 35 4.47 -15.49 -5.96
C LYS A 35 4.52 -16.68 -5.03
N LYS A 36 5.66 -17.38 -4.98
CA LYS A 36 5.83 -18.58 -4.14
C LYS A 36 6.00 -18.21 -2.68
N GLU A 37 6.55 -17.03 -2.40
CA GLU A 37 6.81 -16.52 -1.06
C GLU A 37 5.59 -15.80 -0.46
N LEU A 38 4.75 -15.18 -1.30
CA LEU A 38 3.60 -14.40 -0.87
C LEU A 38 2.28 -15.15 -1.07
N TRP A 39 1.94 -16.05 -0.14
CA TRP A 39 0.58 -16.61 0.06
C TRP A 39 -0.13 -17.10 -1.21
N GLY A 40 0.59 -17.61 -2.21
CA GLY A 40 -0.01 -18.05 -3.47
C GLY A 40 -0.43 -16.93 -4.43
N GLY A 41 0.10 -15.71 -4.26
CA GLY A 41 -0.11 -14.58 -5.17
C GLY A 41 -0.81 -13.36 -4.58
N GLU A 42 -0.93 -13.24 -3.26
CA GLU A 42 -1.42 -12.02 -2.61
C GLU A 42 -0.28 -11.07 -2.24
N PHE A 43 -0.06 -10.06 -3.08
CA PHE A 43 1.03 -9.10 -2.88
C PHE A 43 0.74 -8.05 -1.79
N TRP A 44 -0.53 -7.66 -1.64
CA TRP A 44 -0.95 -6.67 -0.66
C TRP A 44 -1.87 -7.32 0.36
N THR A 45 -1.81 -6.88 1.62
CA THR A 45 -2.85 -7.20 2.62
C THR A 45 -4.20 -6.64 2.20
N ASP A 46 -5.32 -7.20 2.67
CA ASP A 46 -6.67 -6.73 2.31
C ASP A 46 -6.92 -5.28 2.74
N GLY A 47 -6.37 -4.90 3.90
CA GLY A 47 -6.52 -3.58 4.49
C GLY A 47 -5.87 -2.45 3.68
N TYR A 48 -6.28 -1.23 4.01
CA TYR A 48 -5.62 0.01 3.61
C TYR A 48 -6.02 1.14 4.56
N TYR A 49 -5.17 2.16 4.65
CA TYR A 49 -5.47 3.41 5.34
C TYR A 49 -5.47 4.56 4.35
N ILE A 50 -6.47 5.42 4.43
CA ILE A 50 -6.58 6.63 3.61
C ILE A 50 -6.95 7.82 4.50
N ALA A 51 -6.24 8.92 4.30
CA ALA A 51 -6.53 10.20 4.93
C ALA A 51 -6.49 11.31 3.88
N THR A 52 -7.41 12.27 3.99
CA THR A 52 -7.43 13.45 3.13
C THR A 52 -6.44 14.49 3.63
N VAL A 53 -5.72 15.13 2.71
CA VAL A 53 -4.86 16.28 3.03
C VAL A 53 -5.66 17.55 2.79
N SER A 54 -5.94 18.31 3.86
CA SER A 54 -6.52 19.64 3.78
C SER A 54 -5.46 20.65 3.36
N GLY A 55 -5.81 21.59 2.47
CA GLY A 55 -4.90 22.66 2.03
C GLY A 55 -4.41 23.59 3.15
N LYS A 56 -5.03 23.56 4.34
CA LYS A 56 -4.58 24.32 5.52
C LYS A 56 -3.58 23.56 6.41
N GLY A 57 -3.33 22.28 6.14
CA GLY A 57 -2.54 21.40 6.98
C GLY A 57 -1.42 20.69 6.23
N ASN A 58 -0.27 21.38 6.14
CA ASN A 58 1.03 20.80 6.44
C ASN A 58 1.46 19.58 5.57
N LYS A 59 1.57 19.81 4.26
CA LYS A 59 2.19 18.86 3.31
C LYS A 59 3.54 18.36 3.83
N GLU A 60 4.33 19.26 4.42
CA GLU A 60 5.65 18.99 5.01
C GLU A 60 5.56 18.00 6.18
N VAL A 61 4.51 18.06 7.00
CA VAL A 61 4.30 17.12 8.11
C VAL A 61 3.90 15.75 7.60
N ILE A 62 3.09 15.68 6.54
CA ILE A 62 2.68 14.41 5.95
C ILE A 62 3.85 13.74 5.23
N GLU A 63 4.66 14.51 4.49
CA GLU A 63 5.91 14.00 3.92
C GLU A 63 6.86 13.50 5.00
N LYS A 64 6.99 14.23 6.11
CA LYS A 64 7.81 13.81 7.26
C LYS A 64 7.24 12.55 7.94
N TYR A 65 5.92 12.44 8.10
CA TYR A 65 5.26 11.25 8.63
C TYR A 65 5.52 10.03 7.74
N ILE A 66 5.31 10.16 6.43
CA ILE A 66 5.58 9.09 5.46
C ILE A 66 7.05 8.66 5.49
N ARG A 67 8.00 9.62 5.52
CA ARG A 67 9.44 9.33 5.57
C ARG A 67 9.87 8.62 6.85
N ASN A 68 9.14 8.84 7.96
CA ASN A 68 9.46 8.27 9.25
C ASN A 68 8.69 6.98 9.56
N GLN A 69 7.68 6.64 8.75
CA GLN A 69 6.90 5.41 8.92
C GLN A 69 7.70 4.20 8.41
N GLY A 70 7.75 3.12 9.21
CA GLY A 70 8.50 1.89 8.88
C GLY A 70 9.92 1.83 9.45
N ARG A 71 10.26 2.66 10.45
CA ARG A 71 11.56 2.62 11.16
C ARG A 71 11.53 1.90 12.51
N GLU A 72 10.46 1.16 12.82
CA GLU A 72 10.46 0.22 13.95
C GLU A 72 10.47 -1.20 13.42
N LYS A 73 11.40 -1.98 14.00
CA LYS A 73 11.83 -3.36 13.78
C LYS A 73 10.99 -4.16 12.79
N ASP A 74 11.70 -4.81 11.85
CA ASP A 74 11.19 -5.85 10.95
C ASP A 74 10.10 -6.67 11.63
N ILE A 75 8.84 -6.34 11.34
CA ILE A 75 7.71 -7.10 11.83
C ILE A 75 7.82 -8.42 11.09
N GLU A 76 8.23 -9.48 11.80
CA GLU A 76 8.21 -10.83 11.24
C GLU A 76 6.82 -11.06 10.64
N GLN A 77 6.81 -11.37 9.35
CA GLN A 77 5.59 -11.58 8.58
C GLN A 77 4.75 -12.64 9.26
N LEU A 78 3.63 -12.22 9.87
CA LEU A 78 2.72 -13.13 10.55
C LEU A 78 2.21 -14.17 9.55
N LYS A 79 2.36 -15.45 9.92
CA LYS A 79 1.84 -16.52 9.10
C LYS A 79 0.31 -16.53 9.17
N MET A 80 -0.39 -16.16 8.10
CA MET A 80 -1.83 -16.34 8.00
C MET A 80 -2.16 -17.82 7.74
N PHE A 81 -2.59 -18.48 8.82
CA PHE A 81 -3.05 -19.86 8.92
C PHE A 81 -1.95 -20.93 8.83
N GLN A 82 -1.82 -21.68 9.93
CA GLN A 82 -1.24 -23.01 9.93
C GLN A 82 -2.33 -23.96 9.43
N PHE A 83 -2.09 -24.61 8.29
CA PHE A 83 -2.76 -25.86 7.94
C PHE A 83 -1.97 -27.03 8.52
#